data_AF-A0A9X0A4H0-F1
#
_entry.id   AF-A0A9X0A4H0-F1
#
_cell.length_a   1.000
_cell.length_b   1.000
_cell.length_c   1.000
_cell.angle_alpha   90.00
_cell.angle_beta   90.00
_cell.angle_gamma   90.00
#
_symmetry.space_group_name_H-M   'P 1'
#
loop_
_entity.id
_entity.type
_entity.pdbx_description
1 polymer ?
#
loop_
_entity_poly.entity_id
_entity_poly.type
_entity_poly.pdbx_seq_one_letter_code
_entity_poly.pdbx_strand_id
1 'polypeptide(L)'
;MRHPIYEAVCVGLIIRFKPRVISINEEPVKVKDVNGALIIVPVGCCLFDTGNDAATAVSQELVDELGLLPDRRKLTKVVGIGGAVCQCSKVSLDLVVRGHRFSVEALVGAVAPDTDLLIGSDIIKQLIELKFTLGE
;
A
#
# COMPACT_ATOMS: atom_id res chain seq x y z
N MET A 1 59.24 -0.45 -18.30
CA MET A 1 57.83 -0.48 -18.75
C MET A 1 56.96 -0.53 -17.50
N ARG A 2 56.01 0.40 -17.33
CA ARG A 2 55.06 0.43 -16.19
C ARG A 2 53.68 0.05 -16.73
N HIS A 3 53.06 -0.98 -16.17
CA HIS A 3 51.68 -1.32 -16.50
C HIS A 3 50.73 -0.34 -15.79
N PRO A 4 49.77 0.30 -16.49
CA PRO A 4 48.72 1.03 -15.82
C PRO A 4 47.80 0.03 -15.10
N ILE A 5 47.64 0.21 -13.79
CA ILE A 5 46.58 -0.45 -13.03
C ILE A 5 45.30 0.30 -13.35
N TYR A 6 44.39 -0.35 -14.08
CA TYR A 6 43.03 0.15 -14.25
C TYR A 6 42.26 -0.19 -12.96
N GLU A 7 41.95 0.82 -12.14
CA GLU A 7 40.84 0.71 -11.19
C GLU A 7 39.54 0.73 -12.00
N ALA A 8 39.00 -0.45 -12.28
CA ALA A 8 37.63 -0.57 -12.76
C ALA A 8 36.69 -0.26 -11.59
N VAL A 9 36.34 1.00 -11.40
CA VAL A 9 35.23 1.37 -10.51
C VAL A 9 33.95 0.91 -11.20
N CYS A 10 33.34 -0.15 -10.66
CA CYS A 10 32.10 -0.71 -11.18
C CYS A 10 30.92 0.18 -10.76
N VAL A 11 30.78 1.34 -11.41
CA VAL A 11 29.70 2.32 -11.15
C VAL A 11 28.30 1.71 -11.41
N GLY A 12 28.22 0.56 -12.09
CA GLY A 12 26.98 -0.16 -12.36
C GLY A 12 26.44 -1.04 -11.23
N LEU A 13 27.24 -1.38 -10.20
CA LEU A 13 26.81 -2.35 -9.17
C LEU A 13 26.01 -1.71 -8.03
N ILE A 14 26.13 -0.39 -7.83
CA ILE A 14 25.47 0.35 -6.73
C ILE A 14 23.96 0.57 -6.99
N ILE A 15 23.46 0.32 -8.21
CA ILE A 15 22.12 0.76 -8.64
C ILE A 15 21.03 -0.33 -8.57
N ARG A 16 21.26 -1.51 -7.97
CA ARG A 16 20.30 -2.64 -8.11
C ARG A 16 19.84 -3.34 -6.85
N PHE A 17 20.17 -2.87 -5.66
CA PHE A 17 19.52 -3.36 -4.46
C PHE A 17 18.59 -2.27 -3.92
N LYS A 18 17.35 -2.23 -4.43
CA LYS A 18 16.30 -1.61 -3.61
C LYS A 18 16.22 -2.46 -2.34
N PRO A 19 16.46 -1.88 -1.15
CA PRO A 19 16.35 -2.63 0.08
C PRO A 19 14.95 -3.26 0.14
N ARG A 20 14.85 -4.47 0.70
CA ARG A 20 13.54 -5.11 0.96
C ARG A 20 12.83 -4.47 2.15
N VAL A 21 12.99 -3.16 2.28
CA VAL A 21 12.34 -2.32 3.27
C VAL A 21 11.25 -1.53 2.53
N ILE A 22 10.03 -1.66 3.03
CA ILE A 22 8.86 -0.88 2.65
C ILE A 22 8.80 0.31 3.59
N SER A 23 8.81 1.52 3.03
CA SER A 23 8.63 2.72 3.86
C SER A 23 7.19 2.77 4.37
N ILE A 24 7.03 2.98 5.67
CA ILE A 24 5.70 3.00 6.28
C ILE A 24 4.84 4.15 5.74
N ASN A 25 5.45 5.33 5.53
CA ASN A 25 4.75 6.56 5.16
C ASN A 25 4.95 6.98 3.69
N GLU A 26 6.00 6.47 3.05
CA GLU A 26 6.43 6.97 1.74
C GLU A 26 6.46 5.87 0.66
N GLU A 27 6.05 4.64 0.96
CA GLU A 27 6.10 3.58 -0.04
C GLU A 27 5.10 3.87 -1.18
N PRO A 28 5.58 3.92 -2.44
CA PRO A 28 4.69 4.11 -3.57
C PRO A 28 3.78 2.90 -3.76
N VAL A 29 2.47 3.12 -3.64
CA VAL A 29 1.43 2.14 -3.93
C VAL A 29 0.66 2.58 -5.17
N LYS A 30 0.42 1.62 -6.07
CA LYS A 30 -0.48 1.83 -7.21
C LYS A 30 -1.80 1.14 -6.95
N VAL A 31 -2.89 1.80 -7.29
CA VAL A 31 -4.24 1.23 -7.23
C VAL A 31 -4.83 1.25 -8.63
N LYS A 32 -5.58 0.20 -8.96
CA LYS A 32 -6.23 0.07 -10.26
C LYS A 32 -7.60 0.75 -10.23
N ASP A 33 -7.87 1.56 -11.24
CA ASP A 33 -9.19 2.18 -11.42
C ASP A 33 -10.19 1.21 -12.08
N VAL A 34 -11.44 1.67 -12.24
CA VAL A 34 -12.52 0.92 -12.91
C VAL A 34 -12.21 0.55 -14.37
N ASN A 35 -11.35 1.32 -15.05
CA ASN A 35 -10.95 1.09 -16.44
C ASN A 35 -9.74 0.15 -16.56
N GLY A 36 -9.12 -0.23 -15.44
CA GLY A 36 -7.94 -1.06 -15.38
C GLY A 36 -6.60 -0.32 -15.45
N ALA A 37 -6.61 1.02 -15.44
CA ALA A 37 -5.42 1.85 -15.36
C ALA A 37 -4.84 1.83 -13.94
N LEU A 38 -3.52 1.88 -13.82
CA LEU A 38 -2.83 1.95 -12.52
C LEU A 38 -2.52 3.41 -12.18
N ILE A 39 -3.13 3.91 -11.11
CA ILE A 39 -2.94 5.25 -10.56
C ILE A 39 -2.02 5.14 -9.34
N ILE A 40 -1.09 6.08 -9.18
CA ILE A 40 -0.20 6.13 -8.01
C ILE A 40 -0.90 6.92 -6.91
N VAL A 41 -1.01 6.35 -5.72
CA VAL A 41 -1.48 7.08 -4.54
C VAL A 41 -0.42 8.13 -4.15
N PRO A 42 -0.79 9.39 -3.90
CA PRO A 42 0.16 10.42 -3.49
C PRO A 42 1.00 10.01 -2.27
N VAL A 43 2.26 10.43 -2.25
CA VAL A 43 3.18 10.19 -1.12
C VAL A 43 2.64 10.88 0.12
N GLY A 44 2.65 10.18 1.26
CA GLY A 44 2.07 10.67 2.52
C GLY A 44 0.57 10.40 2.68
N CYS A 45 -0.14 10.02 1.61
CA CYS A 45 -1.56 9.64 1.66
C CYS A 45 -1.76 8.12 1.77
N CYS A 46 -0.67 7.34 1.83
CA CYS A 46 -0.68 5.90 2.01
C CYS A 46 0.14 5.51 3.25
N LEU A 47 -0.44 4.71 4.15
CA LEU A 47 0.21 4.25 5.37
C LEU A 47 0.19 2.71 5.47
N PHE A 48 1.31 2.11 5.85
CA PHE A 48 1.38 0.69 6.21
C PHE A 48 1.21 0.52 7.72
N ASP A 49 0.04 0.03 8.15
CA ASP A 49 -0.32 -0.06 9.57
C ASP A 49 -0.43 -1.52 10.03
N THR A 50 0.57 -1.96 10.81
CA THR A 50 0.59 -3.29 11.42
C THR A 50 -0.45 -3.49 12.52
N GLY A 51 -0.98 -2.41 13.09
CA GLY A 51 -2.07 -2.46 14.08
C GLY A 51 -3.45 -2.63 13.45
N ASN A 52 -3.57 -2.42 12.14
CA ASN A 52 -4.81 -2.61 11.41
C ASN A 52 -5.02 -4.09 11.03
N ASP A 53 -5.50 -4.85 12.00
CA ASP A 53 -5.76 -6.29 11.86
C ASP A 53 -7.05 -6.64 11.10
N ALA A 54 -7.93 -5.66 10.87
CA ALA A 54 -9.25 -5.90 10.30
C ALA A 54 -9.19 -6.15 8.78
N ALA A 55 -8.74 -5.15 8.03
CA ALA A 55 -8.57 -5.17 6.58
C ALA A 55 -7.93 -3.86 6.12
N THR A 56 -7.34 -3.85 4.93
CA THR A 56 -6.98 -2.60 4.25
C THR A 56 -8.17 -1.64 4.17
N ALA A 57 -7.94 -0.35 4.38
CA ALA A 57 -8.97 0.68 4.32
C ALA A 57 -8.65 1.75 3.28
N VAL A 58 -9.70 2.39 2.75
CA VAL A 58 -9.60 3.37 1.67
C VAL A 58 -10.53 4.55 1.93
N SER A 59 -10.11 5.77 1.60
CA SER A 59 -10.96 6.96 1.70
C SER A 59 -12.12 6.88 0.69
N GLN A 60 -13.23 7.54 0.99
CA GLN A 60 -14.32 7.68 0.03
C GLN A 60 -13.87 8.50 -1.20
N GLU A 61 -13.00 9.49 -0.99
CA GLU A 61 -12.43 10.33 -2.04
C GLU A 61 -11.64 9.50 -3.05
N LEU A 62 -10.70 8.65 -2.60
CA LEU A 62 -9.95 7.78 -3.51
C LEU A 62 -10.86 6.77 -4.22
N VAL A 63 -11.91 6.25 -3.56
CA VAL A 63 -12.89 5.37 -4.21
C VAL A 63 -13.61 6.08 -5.36
N ASP A 64 -14.04 7.31 -5.14
CA ASP A 64 -14.75 8.13 -6.12
C ASP A 64 -13.82 8.48 -7.29
N GLU A 65 -12.56 8.84 -7.02
CA GLU A 65 -11.53 9.08 -8.03
C GLU A 65 -11.25 7.85 -8.90
N LEU A 66 -11.21 6.66 -8.30
CA LEU A 66 -11.02 5.39 -9.02
C LEU A 66 -12.27 4.94 -9.78
N GLY A 67 -13.41 5.61 -9.60
CA GLY A 67 -14.70 5.25 -10.20
C GLY A 67 -15.25 3.91 -9.71
N LEU A 68 -14.87 3.48 -8.51
CA LEU A 68 -15.26 2.19 -7.95
C LEU A 68 -16.59 2.30 -7.19
N LEU A 69 -17.32 1.18 -7.12
CA LEU A 69 -18.63 1.12 -6.47
C LEU A 69 -18.57 0.21 -5.24
N PRO A 70 -18.67 0.77 -4.02
CA PRO A 70 -18.73 -0.03 -2.80
C PRO A 70 -20.00 -0.90 -2.74
N ASP A 71 -19.88 -2.12 -2.21
CA ASP A 71 -21.03 -2.95 -1.87
C ASP A 71 -21.66 -2.46 -0.56
N ARG A 72 -22.78 -1.75 -0.71
CA ARG A 72 -23.56 -1.21 0.42
C ARG A 72 -24.53 -2.22 1.04
N ARG A 73 -24.65 -3.44 0.50
CA ARG A 73 -25.60 -4.45 1.00
C ARG A 73 -25.11 -5.13 2.27
N LYS A 74 -23.80 -5.13 2.53
CA LYS A 74 -23.18 -5.74 3.70
C LYS A 74 -22.21 -4.76 4.36
N LEU A 75 -22.67 -4.14 5.44
CA LEU A 75 -21.81 -3.29 6.27
C LEU A 75 -21.01 -4.16 7.23
N THR A 76 -19.73 -3.85 7.36
CA THR A 76 -18.82 -4.49 8.32
C THR A 76 -18.65 -3.56 9.51
N LYS A 77 -18.85 -4.11 10.71
CA LYS A 77 -18.60 -3.39 11.96
C LYS A 77 -17.10 -3.41 12.24
N VAL A 78 -16.50 -2.23 12.36
CA VAL A 78 -15.07 -2.04 12.65
C VAL A 78 -14.95 -1.28 13.96
N VAL A 79 -13.97 -1.66 14.78
CA VAL A 79 -13.64 -0.96 16.02
C VAL A 79 -12.39 -0.13 15.75
N GLY A 80 -12.57 1.18 15.73
CA GLY A 80 -11.48 2.14 15.57
C GLY A 80 -10.79 2.46 16.90
N ILE A 81 -9.89 3.44 16.84
CA ILE A 81 -9.14 3.94 17.99
C ILE A 81 -10.12 4.42 19.08
N GLY A 82 -9.81 4.09 20.34
CA GLY A 82 -10.64 4.46 21.49
C GLY A 82 -11.92 3.64 21.66
N GLY A 83 -12.08 2.54 20.91
CA GLY A 83 -13.25 1.66 21.00
C GLY A 83 -14.46 2.17 20.23
N ALA A 84 -14.30 3.24 19.44
CA ALA A 84 -15.34 3.76 18.57
C ALA A 84 -15.75 2.69 17.55
N VAL A 85 -17.05 2.50 17.37
CA VAL A 85 -17.59 1.52 16.44
C VAL A 85 -18.09 2.24 15.20
N CYS A 86 -17.58 1.87 14.03
CA CYS A 86 -18.11 2.32 12.76
C CYS A 86 -18.65 1.16 11.92
N GLN A 87 -19.55 1.48 11.00
CA GLN A 87 -20.05 0.55 9.98
C GLN A 87 -19.53 0.99 8.63
N CYS A 88 -18.72 0.15 8.00
CA CYS A 88 -18.08 0.45 6.74
C CYS A 88 -18.62 -0.46 5.64
N SER A 89 -18.87 0.11 4.47
CA SER A 89 -19.05 -0.67 3.25
C SER A 89 -17.69 -1.21 2.77
N LYS A 90 -17.72 -2.15 1.82
CA LYS A 90 -16.51 -2.73 1.24
C LYS A 90 -16.40 -2.44 -0.25
N VAL A 91 -15.19 -2.34 -0.75
CA VAL A 91 -14.91 -2.23 -2.18
C VAL A 91 -13.74 -3.14 -2.53
N SER A 92 -13.83 -3.81 -3.68
CA SER A 92 -12.73 -4.62 -4.19
C SER A 92 -11.63 -3.70 -4.72
N LEU A 93 -10.42 -3.83 -4.21
CA LEU A 93 -9.25 -3.07 -4.64
C LEU A 93 -8.18 -4.01 -5.20
N ASP A 94 -7.72 -3.71 -6.40
CA ASP A 94 -6.50 -4.26 -6.98
C ASP A 94 -5.37 -3.23 -6.78
N LEU A 95 -4.31 -3.63 -6.09
CA LEU A 95 -3.18 -2.77 -5.79
C LEU A 95 -1.83 -3.42 -6.12
N VAL A 96 -0.82 -2.59 -6.32
CA VAL A 96 0.54 -3.00 -6.65
C VAL A 96 1.54 -2.32 -5.72
N VAL A 97 2.29 -3.13 -4.97
CA VAL A 97 3.40 -2.69 -4.10
C VAL A 97 4.67 -3.35 -4.61
N ARG A 98 5.70 -2.56 -4.93
CA ARG A 98 6.98 -3.07 -5.46
C ARG A 98 6.85 -4.05 -6.65
N GLY A 99 5.79 -3.93 -7.46
CA GLY A 99 5.51 -4.81 -8.60
C GLY A 99 4.74 -6.09 -8.26
N HIS A 100 4.47 -6.35 -6.97
CA HIS A 100 3.60 -7.44 -6.51
C HIS A 100 2.16 -6.97 -6.48
N ARG A 101 1.24 -7.80 -7.01
CA ARG A 101 -0.19 -7.50 -7.09
C ARG A 101 -0.92 -8.12 -5.90
N PHE A 102 -1.88 -7.39 -5.36
CA PHE A 102 -2.76 -7.83 -4.30
C PHE A 102 -4.19 -7.44 -4.66
N SER A 103 -5.14 -8.32 -4.36
CA SER A 103 -6.57 -8.06 -4.50
C SER A 103 -7.21 -8.24 -3.13
N VAL A 104 -7.87 -7.19 -2.62
CA VAL A 104 -8.43 -7.16 -1.27
C VAL A 104 -9.83 -6.56 -1.25
N GLU A 105 -10.60 -6.93 -0.23
CA GLU A 105 -11.89 -6.29 0.07
C GLU A 105 -11.66 -5.19 1.10
N ALA A 106 -11.43 -3.97 0.61
CA ALA A 106 -11.07 -2.83 1.44
C ALA A 106 -12.28 -2.17 2.12
N LEU A 107 -12.08 -1.68 3.34
CA LEU A 107 -13.09 -0.94 4.10
C LEU A 107 -13.14 0.52 3.64
N VAL A 108 -14.32 0.98 3.23
CA VAL A 108 -14.50 2.35 2.76
C VAL A 108 -14.76 3.29 3.94
N GLY A 109 -14.00 4.38 4.01
CA GLY A 109 -14.12 5.44 5.01
C GLY A 109 -13.52 5.11 6.38
N ALA A 110 -12.80 4.00 6.51
CA ALA A 110 -12.12 3.59 7.75
C ALA A 110 -10.65 4.08 7.80
N VAL A 111 -10.40 5.30 7.34
CA VAL A 111 -9.07 5.91 7.26
C VAL A 111 -9.01 7.16 8.17
N ALA A 112 -7.81 7.51 8.63
CA ALA A 112 -7.58 8.76 9.35
C ALA A 112 -7.69 9.97 8.40
N PRO A 113 -7.88 11.20 8.93
CA PRO A 113 -7.72 12.41 8.12
C PRO A 113 -6.40 12.40 7.35
N ASP A 114 -6.41 12.94 6.14
CA ASP A 114 -5.25 13.03 5.24
C ASP A 114 -4.66 11.68 4.78
N THR A 115 -5.32 10.56 5.09
CA THR A 115 -4.96 9.22 4.61
C THR A 115 -5.98 8.71 3.61
N ASP A 116 -5.53 8.40 2.39
CA ASP A 116 -6.37 7.82 1.36
C ASP A 116 -6.34 6.29 1.34
N LEU A 117 -5.20 5.71 1.73
CA LEU A 117 -5.01 4.27 1.72
C LEU A 117 -4.28 3.82 2.99
N LEU A 118 -4.92 2.95 3.76
CA LEU A 118 -4.33 2.32 4.94
C LEU A 118 -4.13 0.83 4.65
N ILE A 119 -2.90 0.45 4.33
CA ILE A 119 -2.51 -0.94 4.05
C ILE A 119 -2.46 -1.71 5.37
N GLY A 120 -3.34 -2.70 5.51
CA GLY A 120 -3.50 -3.49 6.72
C GLY A 120 -2.73 -4.82 6.71
N SER A 121 -2.95 -5.59 7.77
CA SER A 121 -2.36 -6.93 7.97
C SER A 121 -2.63 -7.92 6.83
N ASP A 122 -3.72 -7.74 6.08
CA ASP A 122 -4.08 -8.58 4.92
C ASP A 122 -3.05 -8.53 3.79
N ILE A 123 -2.42 -7.38 3.57
CA ILE A 123 -1.35 -7.20 2.57
C ILE A 123 0.02 -7.29 3.23
N ILE A 124 0.20 -6.72 4.43
CA ILE A 124 1.49 -6.71 5.14
C ILE A 124 2.02 -8.13 5.36
N LYS A 125 1.16 -9.07 5.77
CA LYS A 125 1.57 -10.47 5.97
C LYS A 125 2.12 -11.10 4.69
N GLN A 126 1.49 -10.84 3.55
CA GLN A 126 1.96 -11.32 2.25
C GLN A 126 3.30 -10.67 1.85
N LEU A 127 3.48 -9.38 2.15
CA LEU A 127 4.77 -8.70 1.93
C LEU A 127 5.90 -9.32 2.78
N ILE A 128 5.61 -9.69 4.04
CA ILE A 128 6.57 -10.38 4.91
C ILE A 128 6.92 -11.76 4.37
N GLU A 129 5.95 -12.52 3.85
CA GLU A 129 6.20 -13.80 3.18
C GLU A 129 7.11 -13.64 1.97
N LEU A 130 6.93 -12.54 1.23
CA LEU A 130 7.81 -12.08 0.15
C LEU A 130 9.14 -11.50 0.65
N LYS A 131 9.48 -11.65 1.94
CA LYS A 131 10.74 -11.22 2.58
C LYS A 131 10.94 -9.69 2.60
N PHE A 132 9.87 -8.92 2.54
CA PHE A 132 9.92 -7.50 2.86
C PHE A 132 9.81 -7.28 4.37
N THR A 133 10.41 -6.19 4.84
CA THR A 133 10.25 -5.65 6.19
C THR A 133 9.68 -4.24 6.08
N LEU A 134 9.02 -3.77 7.13
CA LEU A 134 8.61 -2.36 7.23
C LEU A 134 9.72 -1.55 7.91
N GLY A 135 9.91 -0.31 7.49
CA GLY A 135 10.85 0.64 8.08
C GLY A 135 10.46 2.08 7.77
N GLU A 136 11.14 3.03 8.41
CA GLU A 136 11.03 4.45 8.08
C GLU A 136 11.90 4.79 6.87
#